data_AF-A0AAW9J7T4-F1
#
_entry.id   AF-A0AAW9J7T4-F1
#
_cell.length_a   1.000
_cell.length_b   1.000
_cell.length_c   1.000
_cell.angle_alpha   90.00
_cell.angle_beta   90.00
_cell.angle_gamma   90.00
#
_symmetry.space_group_name_H-M   'P 1'
#
loop_
_entity.id
_entity.type
_entity.pdbx_description
1 polymer ?
#
loop_
_entity_poly.entity_id
_entity_poly.type
_entity_poly.pdbx_seq_one_letter_code
_entity_poly.pdbx_strand_id
1 'polypeptide(L)' 'MKILITGLDPFGGENINPALEAVKKLPDTLLGSEIIKLEIPTVFR' A
#
# COMPACT_ATOMS: atom_id res chain seq x y z
N MET A 1 2.63 7.09 17.14
CA MET A 1 2.35 5.69 16.75
C MET A 1 2.87 5.46 15.34
N LYS A 2 3.33 4.25 15.00
CA LYS A 2 3.67 3.91 13.60
C LYS A 2 2.63 2.94 13.06
N ILE A 3 2.15 3.18 11.84
CA ILE A 3 1.14 2.36 11.17
C ILE A 3 1.73 1.87 9.85
N LEU A 4 1.81 0.56 9.68
CA LEU A 4 2.19 -0.07 8.41
C LEU A 4 0.93 -0.33 7.58
N ILE A 5 0.93 0.16 6.35
CA ILE A 5 -0.14 -0.06 5.38
C ILE A 5 0.48 -0.66 4.12
N THR A 6 -0.05 -1.81 3.70
CA THR A 6 0.46 -2.55 2.55
C THR A 6 -0.48 -2.43 1.36
N GLY A 7 0.06 -2.31 0.16
CA GLY A 7 -0.65 -2.50 -1.11
C GLY A 7 -0.11 -3.72 -1.85
N LEU A 8 -0.98 -4.42 -2.56
CA LEU A 8 -0.58 -5.52 -3.44
C LEU A 8 -0.16 -4.97 -4.82
N ASP A 9 0.82 -5.58 -5.46
CA ASP A 9 1.15 -5.30 -6.87
C ASP A 9 -0.04 -5.62 -7.82
N PRO A 10 -0.02 -5.14 -9.08
CA PRO A 10 -1.04 -5.52 -10.06
C PRO A 10 -1.05 -7.03 -10.33
N PHE A 11 -2.23 -7.59 -10.57
CA PHE A 11 -2.42 -9.02 -10.81
C PHE A 11 -3.55 -9.27 -11.81
N GLY A 12 -3.68 -10.49 -12.31
CA GLY A 12 -4.79 -10.86 -13.22
C GLY A 12 -4.70 -10.24 -14.63
N GLY A 13 -3.52 -9.79 -15.05
CA GLY A 13 -3.33 -9.09 -16.33
C GLY A 13 -3.59 -7.58 -16.28
N GLU A 14 -3.96 -7.06 -15.11
CA GLU A 14 -4.14 -5.63 -14.88
C GLU A 14 -2.81 -4.90 -14.72
N ASN A 15 -2.77 -3.65 -15.16
CA ASN A 15 -1.58 -2.79 -15.03
C ASN A 15 -1.55 -2.00 -13.73
N ILE A 16 -2.67 -1.95 -13.00
CA ILE A 16 -2.84 -1.13 -11.79
C ILE A 16 -3.57 -1.95 -10.73
N ASN A 17 -3.12 -1.81 -9.48
CA ASN A 17 -3.90 -2.21 -8.30
C ASN A 17 -4.43 -0.95 -7.59
N PRO A 18 -5.74 -0.69 -7.60
CA PRO A 18 -6.32 0.52 -6.99
C PRO A 18 -6.02 0.65 -5.49
N ALA A 19 -5.88 -0.47 -4.76
CA ALA A 19 -5.55 -0.43 -3.34
C ALA A 19 -4.13 0.09 -3.13
N LEU A 20 -3.16 -0.37 -3.92
CA LEU A 20 -1.79 0.13 -3.89
C LEU A 20 -1.71 1.61 -4.26
N GLU A 21 -2.44 2.04 -5.29
CA GLU A 21 -2.48 3.46 -5.68
C GLU A 21 -3.12 4.35 -4.60
N ALA A 22 -4.08 3.83 -3.84
CA ALA A 22 -4.63 4.52 -2.68
C ALA A 22 -3.59 4.63 -1.55
N VAL A 23 -2.86 3.55 -1.26
CA VAL A 23 -1.79 3.54 -0.25
C VAL A 23 -0.69 4.55 -0.60
N LYS A 24 -0.25 4.59 -1.87
CA LYS A 24 0.76 5.55 -2.35
C LYS A 24 0.37 7.02 -2.13
N LYS A 25 -0.93 7.34 -2.17
CA LYS A 25 -1.46 8.69 -1.97
C LYS A 25 -1.62 9.12 -0.52
N LEU A 26 -1.43 8.21 0.45
CA LEU A 26 -1.53 8.57 1.86
C LEU A 26 -0.38 9.52 2.26
N PRO A 27 -0.65 10.53 3.10
CA PRO A 27 0.41 11.37 3.64
C PRO A 27 1.32 10.55 4.55
N ASP A 28 2.58 10.96 4.69
CA ASP A 28 3.56 10.28 5.55
C ASP A 28 3.22 10.43 7.05
N THR A 29 2.35 11.38 7.39
CA THR A 29 1.83 11.56 8.75
C THR A 29 0.34 11.85 8.71
N LEU A 30 -0.43 11.14 9.52
CA LEU A 30 -1.87 11.31 9.66
C LEU A 30 -2.25 11.25 11.14
N LEU A 31 -2.93 12.28 11.65
CA LEU A 31 -3.42 12.36 13.04
C LEU A 31 -2.31 12.04 14.07
N GLY A 32 -1.10 12.55 13.86
CA GLY A 32 0.06 12.31 14.75
C GLY A 32 0.67 10.91 14.66
N SER A 33 0.24 10.09 13.69
CA SER A 33 0.82 8.78 13.40
C SER A 33 1.67 8.83 12.14
N GLU A 34 2.84 8.19 12.19
CA GLU A 34 3.71 7.97 11.03
C GLU A 34 3.12 6.84 10.18
N ILE A 35 2.93 7.09 8.89
CA ILE A 35 2.38 6.11 7.95
C ILE A 35 3.53 5.51 7.13
N ILE A 36 3.79 4.23 7.35
CA ILE A 36 4.77 3.45 6.61
C ILE A 36 4.03 2.69 5.51
N LYS A 37 4.48 2.86 4.27
CA LYS A 37 3.84 2.29 3.08
C LYS A 37 4.73 1.20 2.50
N LEU A 38 4.16 0.03 2.18
CA LEU A 38 4.91 -1.08 1.58
C LEU A 38 4.10 -1.75 0.46
N GLU A 39 4.75 -1.98 -0.68
CA GLU A 39 4.21 -2.82 -1.75
C GLU A 39 4.63 -4.28 -1.53
N ILE A 40 3.71 -5.22 -1.70
CA ILE A 40 3.94 -6.66 -1.54
C ILE A 40 3.41 -7.45 -2.75
N PRO A 41 4.01 -8.61 -3.08
CA PRO A 41 3.61 -9.36 -4.26
C PRO A 41 2.28 -10.11 -4.05
N THR A 42 1.48 -10.22 -5.11
CA THR A 42 0.21 -10.96 -5.13
C THR A 42 0.43 -12.45 -5.41
N VAL A 43 1.14 -13.13 -4.51
CA VAL A 43 1.45 -14.57 -4.62
C VAL A 43 1.36 -15.27 -3.26
N PHE A 44 0.87 -16.50 -3.25
CA PHE A 44 0.92 -17.37 -2.07
C PHE A 44 2.29 -18.07 -1.95
N ARG A 45 2.68 -18.43 -0.73
CA ARG A 45 3.87 -19.23 -0.41
C ARG A 45 3.53 -20.33 0.57
#